data_AF-A0A2D0PM44-F1
#
_entry.id   AF-A0A2D0PM44-F1
#
_cell.length_a   1.000
_cell.length_b   1.000
_cell.length_c   1.000
_cell.angle_alpha   90.00
_cell.angle_beta   90.00
_cell.angle_gamma   90.00
#
_symmetry.space_group_name_H-M   'P 1'
#
loop_
_entity.id
_entity.type
_entity.pdbx_description
1 polymer ?
#
loop_
_entity_poly.entity_id
_entity_poly.type
_entity_poly.pdbx_seq_one_letter_code
_entity_poly.pdbx_strand_id
1 'polypeptide(L)'
;MSSLSLSAMPQVPSLGRRAASHRYICTKVLLAEGEETPFTEHCRNYENQYQVLQTEIQKLKDQMQKLHRDLTKHHSLINTDSMEEILERSLHIDEQIEAQHSAMQTLRTMFEEACEETFQRVTNEQEIYEAQLHDLLQLKQENSYLMTIARQIGPYILSIAKVKERLDPRFQEPKEPEDDRTETMLKIYEDCTVTNESQHSLQPGFTQK
;
A
#
# COMPACT_ATOMS: atom_id res chain seq x y z
N MET A 1 -50.51 4.04 -7.91
CA MET A 1 -49.43 4.81 -8.55
C MET A 1 -48.86 5.72 -7.46
N SER A 2 -47.63 5.63 -6.98
CA SER A 2 -46.47 4.84 -7.37
C SER A 2 -45.56 4.76 -6.13
N SER A 3 -45.04 3.57 -5.85
CA SER A 3 -43.99 3.32 -4.86
C SER A 3 -42.70 4.03 -5.27
N LEU A 4 -42.13 4.85 -4.38
CA LEU A 4 -40.79 5.41 -4.56
C LEU A 4 -39.76 4.38 -4.11
N SER A 5 -39.04 3.88 -5.10
CA SER A 5 -38.02 2.84 -5.02
C SER A 5 -36.76 3.30 -4.27
N LEU A 6 -36.12 2.32 -3.62
CA LEU A 6 -34.84 2.38 -2.92
C LEU A 6 -33.77 3.15 -3.71
N SER A 7 -33.11 4.09 -3.04
CA SER A 7 -31.88 4.72 -3.52
C SER A 7 -30.76 3.68 -3.60
N ALA A 8 -30.23 3.56 -4.82
CA ALA A 8 -29.09 2.72 -5.16
C ALA A 8 -27.85 3.15 -4.37
N MET A 9 -27.32 2.24 -3.55
CA MET A 9 -25.98 2.36 -2.99
C MET A 9 -24.94 2.13 -4.11
N PRO A 10 -23.78 2.81 -4.09
CA PRO A 10 -22.71 2.55 -5.03
C PRO A 10 -22.26 1.10 -4.84
N GLN A 11 -22.39 0.29 -5.89
CA GLN A 11 -21.81 -1.04 -5.91
C GLN A 11 -20.29 -0.87 -5.93
N VAL A 12 -19.67 -1.10 -4.76
CA VAL A 12 -18.25 -1.44 -4.69
C VAL A 12 -18.05 -2.58 -5.68
N PRO A 13 -17.12 -2.49 -6.64
CA PRO A 13 -16.87 -3.60 -7.53
C PRO A 13 -16.40 -4.76 -6.65
N SER A 14 -17.23 -5.79 -6.53
CA SER A 14 -16.76 -7.06 -6.02
C SER A 14 -15.63 -7.46 -6.97
N LEU A 15 -14.39 -7.38 -6.46
CA LEU A 15 -13.22 -7.93 -7.12
C LEU A 15 -13.52 -9.41 -7.32
N GLY A 16 -14.07 -9.70 -8.50
CA GLY A 16 -14.45 -11.03 -8.90
C GLY A 16 -13.20 -11.87 -8.79
N ARG A 17 -13.18 -12.76 -7.79
CA ARG A 17 -12.32 -13.94 -7.78
C ARG A 17 -12.71 -14.78 -9.00
N ARG A 18 -12.27 -14.33 -10.17
CA ARG A 18 -12.23 -15.15 -11.36
C ARG A 18 -11.14 -16.16 -11.04
N ALA A 19 -11.54 -17.35 -10.63
CA ALA A 19 -10.63 -18.47 -10.49
C ALA A 19 -9.92 -18.61 -11.83
N ALA A 20 -8.70 -18.07 -11.92
CA ALA A 20 -7.89 -18.14 -13.10
C ALA A 20 -7.67 -19.63 -13.36
N SER A 21 -8.23 -20.09 -14.48
CA SER A 21 -8.25 -21.50 -14.87
C SER A 21 -6.83 -22.06 -14.79
N HIS A 22 -6.69 -23.11 -13.99
CA HIS A 22 -5.52 -23.96 -13.67
C HIS A 22 -4.57 -24.23 -14.85
N ARG A 23 -3.86 -23.22 -15.32
CA ARG A 23 -2.78 -23.36 -16.28
C ARG A 23 -1.68 -22.42 -15.87
N TYR A 24 -0.72 -22.96 -15.10
CA TYR A 24 0.62 -22.39 -15.03
C TYR A 24 0.57 -20.88 -14.74
N ILE A 25 -0.13 -20.46 -13.67
CA ILE A 25 -0.07 -19.07 -13.22
C ILE A 25 1.37 -18.87 -12.79
N CYS A 26 2.12 -18.35 -13.73
CA CYS A 26 3.55 -18.30 -13.75
C CYS A 26 4.02 -17.64 -12.45
N THR A 27 4.53 -18.46 -11.54
CA THR A 27 5.57 -18.05 -10.59
C THR A 27 6.64 -17.23 -11.33
N LYS A 28 6.89 -17.50 -12.62
CA LYS A 28 7.81 -16.72 -13.46
C LYS A 28 7.45 -15.24 -13.67
N VAL A 29 6.19 -14.83 -13.56
CA VAL A 29 5.83 -13.40 -13.66
C VAL A 29 6.16 -12.67 -12.36
N LEU A 30 5.97 -13.33 -11.21
CA LEU A 30 6.31 -12.78 -9.89
C LEU A 30 7.81 -12.85 -9.58
N LEU A 31 8.53 -13.84 -10.13
CA LEU A 31 9.99 -13.97 -9.99
C LEU A 31 10.79 -13.03 -10.91
N ALA A 32 10.14 -12.35 -11.86
CA ALA A 32 10.83 -11.47 -12.80
C ALA A 32 11.25 -10.13 -12.16
N GLU A 33 10.66 -9.76 -11.02
CA GLU A 33 10.93 -8.48 -10.34
C GLU A 33 12.20 -8.49 -9.47
N GLY A 34 12.88 -9.64 -9.34
CA GLY A 34 14.26 -9.71 -8.83
C GLY A 34 14.44 -9.54 -7.31
N GLU A 35 13.39 -9.19 -6.55
CA GLU A 35 13.43 -9.21 -5.09
C GLU A 35 13.12 -10.60 -4.53
N GLU A 36 14.05 -11.13 -3.73
CA GLU A 36 13.88 -12.34 -2.95
C GLU A 36 12.97 -12.06 -1.75
N THR A 37 11.70 -12.44 -1.87
CA THR A 37 10.70 -12.38 -0.81
C THR A 37 10.33 -13.79 -0.32
N PRO A 38 9.83 -13.95 0.93
CA PRO A 38 9.33 -15.23 1.42
C PRO A 38 8.26 -15.85 0.51
N PHE A 39 7.46 -15.01 -0.17
CA PHE A 39 6.47 -15.45 -1.15
C PHE A 39 7.12 -16.04 -2.41
N THR A 40 8.13 -15.36 -2.98
CA THR A 40 8.86 -15.86 -4.15
C THR A 40 9.62 -17.17 -3.88
N GLU A 41 10.18 -17.32 -2.67
CA GLU A 41 10.80 -18.58 -2.22
C GLU A 41 9.75 -19.69 -2.10
N HIS A 42 8.62 -19.42 -1.44
CA HIS A 42 7.52 -20.38 -1.32
C HIS A 42 7.04 -20.88 -2.69
N CYS A 43 6.81 -19.99 -3.65
CA CYS A 43 6.32 -20.40 -4.96
C CYS A 43 7.33 -21.25 -5.74
N ARG A 44 8.65 -21.02 -5.59
CA ARG A 44 9.68 -21.90 -6.15
C ARG A 44 9.69 -23.26 -5.49
N ASN A 45 9.63 -23.29 -4.15
CA ASN A 45 9.59 -24.54 -3.41
C ASN A 45 8.36 -25.37 -3.80
N TYR A 46 7.18 -24.76 -3.87
CA TYR A 46 5.96 -25.43 -4.30
C TYR A 46 6.07 -26.01 -5.70
N GLU A 47 6.60 -25.26 -6.67
CA GLU A 47 6.79 -25.75 -8.05
C GLU A 47 7.70 -26.98 -8.08
N ASN A 48 8.81 -26.96 -7.33
CA ASN A 48 9.71 -28.11 -7.23
C ASN A 48 9.00 -29.34 -6.64
N GLN A 49 8.26 -29.17 -5.54
CA GLN A 49 7.51 -30.25 -4.90
C GLN A 49 6.40 -30.80 -5.81
N TYR A 50 5.71 -29.92 -6.52
CA TYR A 50 4.69 -30.31 -7.49
C TYR A 50 5.28 -31.14 -8.64
N GLN A 51 6.46 -30.76 -9.16
CA GLN A 51 7.16 -31.55 -10.19
C GLN A 51 7.58 -32.93 -9.70
N VAL A 52 8.04 -33.03 -8.44
CA VAL A 52 8.36 -34.32 -7.81
C VAL A 52 7.11 -35.19 -7.71
N LEU A 53 6.01 -34.66 -7.16
CA LEU A 53 4.73 -35.39 -7.04
C LEU A 53 4.19 -35.82 -8.40
N GLN A 54 4.27 -34.95 -9.41
CA GLN A 54 3.85 -35.25 -10.77
C GLN A 54 4.64 -36.44 -11.35
N THR A 55 5.95 -36.47 -11.10
CA THR A 55 6.85 -37.55 -11.53
C THR A 55 6.51 -38.86 -10.82
N GLU A 56 6.27 -38.85 -9.51
CA GLU A 56 5.91 -40.04 -8.74
C GLU A 56 4.54 -40.61 -9.15
N ILE A 57 3.54 -39.76 -9.37
CA ILE A 57 2.23 -40.18 -9.90
C ILE A 57 2.38 -40.83 -11.27
N GLN A 58 3.24 -40.29 -12.15
CA GLN A 58 3.46 -40.88 -13.46
C GLN A 58 4.13 -42.25 -13.35
N LYS A 59 5.15 -42.40 -12.49
CA LYS A 59 5.76 -43.71 -12.21
C LYS A 59 4.74 -44.72 -11.70
N LEU A 60 3.85 -44.31 -10.78
CA LEU A 60 2.80 -45.17 -10.24
C LEU A 60 1.82 -45.64 -11.34
N LYS A 61 1.42 -44.72 -12.24
CA LYS A 61 0.59 -45.06 -13.41
C LYS A 61 1.27 -46.10 -14.30
N ASP A 62 2.56 -45.92 -14.58
CA ASP A 62 3.32 -46.83 -15.44
C ASP A 62 3.44 -48.23 -14.79
N GLN A 63 3.64 -48.29 -13.47
CA GLN A 63 3.66 -49.53 -12.70
C GLN A 63 2.30 -50.25 -12.73
N MET A 64 1.21 -49.53 -12.48
CA MET A 64 -0.14 -50.09 -12.52
C MET A 64 -0.50 -50.61 -13.92
N GLN A 65 -0.14 -49.87 -14.97
CA GLN A 65 -0.36 -50.32 -16.35
C GLN A 65 0.46 -51.56 -16.70
N LYS A 66 1.71 -51.65 -16.22
CA LYS A 66 2.53 -52.85 -16.39
C LYS A 66 1.90 -54.05 -15.68
N LEU A 67 1.53 -53.90 -14.41
CA LEU A 67 0.89 -54.97 -13.64
C LEU A 67 -0.41 -55.45 -14.31
N HIS A 68 -1.25 -54.51 -14.77
CA HIS A 68 -2.48 -54.83 -15.50
C HIS A 68 -2.22 -55.58 -16.81
N ARG A 69 -1.17 -55.18 -17.56
CA ARG A 69 -0.77 -55.87 -18.79
C ARG A 69 -0.31 -57.29 -18.50
N ASP A 70 0.48 -57.48 -17.44
CA ASP A 70 1.01 -58.80 -17.07
C ASP A 70 -0.11 -59.72 -16.57
N LEU A 71 -1.07 -59.19 -15.80
CA LEU A 71 -2.30 -59.87 -15.41
C LEU A 71 -3.12 -60.32 -16.62
N THR A 72 -3.39 -59.41 -17.55
CA THR A 72 -4.33 -59.66 -18.66
C THR A 72 -3.71 -60.50 -19.78
N LYS A 73 -2.45 -60.25 -20.12
CA LYS A 73 -1.79 -60.88 -21.29
C LYS A 73 -0.91 -62.06 -20.91
N HIS A 74 -0.29 -62.03 -19.73
CA HIS A 74 0.74 -62.99 -19.38
C HIS A 74 0.29 -64.00 -18.33
N HIS A 75 -0.75 -63.74 -17.52
CA HIS A 75 -1.42 -64.61 -16.52
C HIS A 75 -0.52 -65.33 -15.48
N SER A 76 0.74 -65.67 -15.79
CA SER A 76 1.69 -66.46 -15.00
C SER A 76 2.82 -65.64 -14.38
N LEU A 77 2.84 -64.31 -14.57
CA LEU A 77 3.88 -63.39 -14.05
C LEU A 77 3.35 -62.45 -12.94
N ILE A 78 2.17 -62.73 -12.39
CA ILE A 78 1.54 -61.85 -11.40
C ILE A 78 2.27 -62.00 -10.07
N ASN A 79 3.04 -60.97 -9.70
CA ASN A 79 3.59 -60.82 -8.37
C ASN A 79 2.60 -60.02 -7.52
N THR A 80 1.92 -60.68 -6.59
CA THR A 80 0.95 -60.04 -5.68
C THR A 80 1.60 -58.98 -4.79
N ASP A 81 2.86 -59.15 -4.43
CA ASP A 81 3.63 -58.20 -3.61
C ASP A 81 3.81 -56.86 -4.35
N SER A 82 3.83 -56.89 -5.70
CA SER A 82 3.87 -55.68 -6.51
C SER A 82 2.60 -54.84 -6.42
N MET A 83 1.45 -55.43 -6.09
CA MET A 83 0.21 -54.67 -5.89
C MET A 83 0.25 -53.96 -4.53
N GLU A 84 0.73 -54.64 -3.49
CA GLU A 84 0.90 -54.07 -2.15
C GLU A 84 1.86 -52.86 -2.19
N GLU A 85 2.99 -52.98 -2.87
CA GLU A 85 3.93 -51.86 -3.08
C GLU A 85 3.29 -50.67 -3.83
N ILE A 86 2.43 -50.92 -4.82
CA ILE A 86 1.71 -49.87 -5.55
C ILE A 86 0.74 -49.15 -4.60
N LEU A 87 0.01 -49.90 -3.78
CA LEU A 87 -0.93 -49.33 -2.81
C LEU A 87 -0.21 -48.50 -1.74
N GLU A 88 0.89 -49.00 -1.19
CA GLU A 88 1.71 -48.29 -0.21
C GLU A 88 2.25 -46.98 -0.80
N ARG A 89 2.80 -47.01 -2.02
CA ARG A 89 3.27 -45.80 -2.71
C ARG A 89 2.14 -44.82 -3.01
N SER A 90 0.95 -45.31 -3.37
CA SER A 90 -0.21 -44.45 -3.60
C SER A 90 -0.59 -43.70 -2.33
N LEU A 91 -0.68 -44.41 -1.20
CA LEU A 91 -0.98 -43.81 0.11
C LEU A 91 0.08 -42.77 0.48
N HIS A 92 1.36 -43.08 0.29
CA HIS A 92 2.43 -42.15 0.60
C HIS A 92 2.39 -40.88 -0.26
N ILE A 93 2.04 -40.99 -1.55
CA ILE A 93 1.84 -39.83 -2.43
C ILE A 93 0.64 -38.99 -1.93
N ASP A 94 -0.46 -39.63 -1.53
CA ASP A 94 -1.63 -38.92 -1.00
C ASP A 94 -1.29 -38.16 0.29
N GLU A 95 -0.57 -38.77 1.24
CA GLU A 95 -0.09 -38.11 2.46
C GLU A 95 0.77 -36.87 2.14
N GLN A 96 1.66 -36.97 1.14
CA GLN A 96 2.46 -35.82 0.71
C GLN A 96 1.60 -34.72 0.08
N ILE A 97 0.61 -35.06 -0.74
CA ILE A 97 -0.32 -34.09 -1.34
C ILE A 97 -1.12 -33.38 -0.25
N GLU A 98 -1.64 -34.13 0.73
CA GLU A 98 -2.37 -33.56 1.86
C GLU A 98 -1.50 -32.60 2.67
N ALA A 99 -0.27 -33.00 2.99
CA ALA A 99 0.68 -32.15 3.71
C ALA A 99 0.98 -30.85 2.96
N GLN A 100 1.24 -30.91 1.64
CA GLN A 100 1.48 -29.72 0.82
C GLN A 100 0.24 -28.82 0.74
N HIS A 101 -0.95 -29.42 0.60
CA HIS A 101 -2.20 -28.69 0.56
C HIS A 101 -2.49 -27.97 1.88
N SER A 102 -2.33 -28.65 3.02
CA SER A 102 -2.47 -28.04 4.35
C SER A 102 -1.48 -26.89 4.56
N ALA A 103 -0.20 -27.08 4.20
CA ALA A 103 0.80 -26.01 4.29
C ALA A 103 0.41 -24.79 3.45
N MET A 104 -0.11 -25.01 2.24
CA MET A 104 -0.54 -23.92 1.36
C MET A 104 -1.78 -23.20 1.88
N GLN A 105 -2.73 -23.91 2.50
CA GLN A 105 -3.87 -23.30 3.17
C GLN A 105 -3.44 -22.41 4.33
N THR A 106 -2.54 -22.89 5.20
CA THR A 106 -2.02 -22.11 6.32
C THR A 106 -1.35 -20.83 5.84
N LEU A 107 -0.46 -20.93 4.85
CA LEU A 107 0.25 -19.75 4.34
C LEU A 107 -0.71 -18.76 3.66
N ARG A 108 -1.70 -19.25 2.92
CA ARG A 108 -2.74 -18.41 2.33
C ARG A 108 -3.47 -17.60 3.40
N THR A 109 -3.88 -18.23 4.51
CA THR A 109 -4.55 -17.53 5.61
C THR A 109 -3.65 -16.45 6.22
N MET A 110 -2.36 -16.74 6.45
CA MET A 110 -1.42 -15.75 6.98
C MET A 110 -1.27 -14.52 6.06
N PHE A 111 -1.22 -14.73 4.75
CA PHE A 111 -1.18 -13.62 3.79
C PHE A 111 -2.48 -12.83 3.74
N GLU A 112 -3.63 -13.51 3.83
CA GLU A 112 -4.94 -12.84 3.91
C GLU A 112 -5.02 -11.95 5.16
N GLU A 113 -4.56 -12.43 6.33
CA GLU A 113 -4.51 -11.66 7.58
C GLU A 113 -3.56 -10.44 7.49
N ALA A 114 -2.33 -10.63 6.98
CA ALA A 114 -1.37 -9.54 6.84
C ALA A 114 -1.84 -8.46 5.84
N CYS A 115 -2.53 -8.89 4.78
CA CYS A 115 -3.13 -7.98 3.81
C CYS A 115 -4.25 -7.16 4.45
N GLU A 116 -5.16 -7.81 5.19
CA GLU A 116 -6.25 -7.15 5.89
C GLU A 116 -5.74 -6.14 6.92
N GLU A 117 -4.72 -6.50 7.71
CA GLU A 117 -4.10 -5.60 8.69
C GLU A 117 -3.53 -4.35 8.02
N THR A 118 -2.80 -4.53 6.91
CA THR A 118 -2.21 -3.42 6.16
C THR A 118 -3.29 -2.53 5.54
N PHE A 119 -4.34 -3.14 4.99
CA PHE A 119 -5.47 -2.42 4.41
C PHE A 119 -6.22 -1.59 5.45
N GLN A 120 -6.51 -2.16 6.63
CA GLN A 120 -7.17 -1.46 7.72
C GLN A 120 -6.31 -0.31 8.24
N ARG A 121 -4.99 -0.53 8.37
CA ARG A 121 -4.04 0.52 8.79
C ARG A 121 -4.07 1.71 7.83
N VAL A 122 -3.96 1.45 6.53
CA VAL A 122 -4.00 2.50 5.49
C VAL A 122 -5.36 3.22 5.50
N THR A 123 -6.46 2.50 5.71
CA THR A 123 -7.80 3.09 5.82
C THR A 123 -7.88 4.04 7.01
N ASN A 124 -7.40 3.62 8.18
CA ASN A 124 -7.37 4.49 9.37
C ASN A 124 -6.49 5.73 9.15
N GLU A 125 -5.34 5.58 8.49
CA GLU A 125 -4.47 6.71 8.13
C GLU A 125 -5.19 7.70 7.20
N GLN A 126 -5.93 7.21 6.21
CA GLN A 126 -6.74 8.04 5.31
C GLN A 126 -7.82 8.81 6.07
N GLU A 127 -8.55 8.16 6.97
CA GLU A 127 -9.57 8.81 7.81
C GLU A 127 -8.97 9.93 8.68
N ILE A 128 -7.78 9.70 9.24
CA ILE A 128 -7.06 10.73 10.02
C ILE A 128 -6.68 11.91 9.13
N TYR A 129 -6.12 11.66 7.94
CA TYR A 129 -5.75 12.73 7.01
C TYR A 129 -6.97 13.54 6.57
N GLU A 130 -8.11 12.90 6.31
CA GLU A 130 -9.36 13.59 5.98
C GLU A 130 -9.84 14.49 7.13
N ALA A 131 -9.83 13.99 8.37
CA ALA A 131 -10.19 14.79 9.54
C ALA A 131 -9.28 16.02 9.70
N GLN A 132 -7.96 15.82 9.56
CA GLN A 132 -6.98 16.91 9.65
C GLN A 132 -7.17 17.97 8.55
N LEU A 133 -7.49 17.55 7.32
CA LEU A 133 -7.81 18.47 6.24
C LEU A 133 -9.05 19.30 6.55
N HIS A 134 -10.08 18.69 7.15
CA HIS A 134 -11.28 19.40 7.60
C HIS A 134 -10.97 20.43 8.69
N ASP A 135 -10.15 20.09 9.68
CA ASP A 135 -9.74 21.02 10.74
C ASP A 135 -9.01 22.25 10.17
N LEU A 136 -8.09 22.05 9.22
CA LEU A 136 -7.38 23.13 8.56
C LEU A 136 -8.31 24.05 7.75
N LEU A 137 -9.30 23.47 7.07
CA LEU A 137 -10.32 24.25 6.35
C LEU A 137 -11.17 25.09 7.31
N GLN A 138 -11.53 24.51 8.46
CA GLN A 138 -12.26 25.23 9.50
C GLN A 138 -11.46 26.42 10.03
N LEU A 139 -10.19 26.22 10.41
CA LEU A 139 -9.31 27.30 10.87
C LEU A 139 -9.15 28.41 9.84
N LYS A 140 -9.02 28.04 8.56
CA LYS A 140 -8.95 29.02 7.46
C LYS A 140 -10.23 29.85 7.37
N GLN A 141 -11.40 29.23 7.54
CA GLN A 141 -12.69 29.94 7.53
C GLN A 141 -12.82 30.87 8.73
N GLU A 142 -12.45 30.42 9.93
CA GLU A 142 -12.45 31.24 11.15
C GLU A 142 -11.53 32.47 11.00
N ASN A 143 -10.31 32.28 10.49
CA ASN A 143 -9.39 33.38 10.24
C ASN A 143 -9.95 34.38 9.19
N SER A 144 -10.57 33.89 8.12
CA SER A 144 -11.23 34.74 7.14
C SER A 144 -12.35 35.59 7.77
N TYR A 145 -13.09 35.02 8.72
CA TYR A 145 -14.13 35.74 9.46
C TYR A 145 -13.53 36.83 10.35
N LEU A 146 -12.46 36.52 11.11
CA LEU A 146 -11.73 37.51 11.92
C LEU A 146 -11.16 38.64 11.06
N MET A 147 -10.56 38.32 9.92
CA MET A 147 -10.06 39.32 8.96
C MET A 147 -11.18 40.24 8.44
N THR A 148 -12.38 39.70 8.26
CA THR A 148 -13.55 40.49 7.84
C THR A 148 -13.95 41.48 8.93
N ILE A 149 -14.03 41.04 10.19
CA ILE A 149 -14.31 41.91 11.33
C ILE A 149 -13.22 42.97 11.47
N ALA A 150 -11.94 42.59 11.44
CA ALA A 150 -10.81 43.50 11.57
C ALA A 150 -10.85 44.62 10.51
N ARG A 151 -11.16 44.28 9.26
CA ARG A 151 -11.34 45.26 8.18
C ARG A 151 -12.52 46.21 8.41
N GLN A 152 -13.61 45.71 9.01
CA GLN A 152 -14.78 46.54 9.32
C GLN A 152 -14.50 47.49 10.49
N ILE A 153 -13.81 47.04 11.54
CA ILE A 153 -13.57 47.86 12.76
C ILE A 153 -12.34 48.77 12.64
N GLY A 154 -11.35 48.41 11.84
CA GLY A 154 -10.07 49.13 11.71
C GLY A 154 -10.21 50.64 11.46
N PRO A 155 -11.04 51.09 10.50
CA PRO A 155 -11.26 52.51 10.26
C PRO A 155 -11.81 53.27 11.47
N TYR A 156 -12.68 52.64 12.27
CA TYR A 156 -13.23 53.25 13.48
C TYR A 156 -12.18 53.38 14.58
N ILE A 157 -11.33 52.37 14.76
CA ILE A 157 -10.21 52.42 15.71
C ILE A 157 -9.26 53.57 15.34
N LEU A 158 -8.89 53.70 14.05
CA LEU A 158 -8.04 54.79 13.56
C LEU A 158 -8.66 56.18 13.80
N SER A 159 -9.96 56.31 13.53
CA SER A 159 -10.70 57.55 13.79
C SER A 159 -10.67 57.93 15.27
N ILE A 160 -10.92 56.97 16.17
CA ILE A 160 -10.87 57.16 17.62
C ILE A 160 -9.46 57.54 18.09
N ALA A 161 -8.42 56.86 17.60
CA ALA A 161 -7.03 57.16 17.94
C ALA A 161 -6.66 58.61 17.59
N LYS A 162 -7.05 59.07 16.39
CA LYS A 162 -6.83 60.45 15.94
C LYS A 162 -7.59 61.49 16.77
N VAL A 163 -8.79 61.15 17.25
CA VAL A 163 -9.53 62.02 18.17
C VAL A 163 -8.85 62.04 19.55
N LYS A 164 -8.40 60.89 20.06
CA LYS A 164 -7.70 60.78 21.34
C LYS A 164 -6.42 61.63 21.38
N GLU A 165 -5.62 61.60 20.32
CA GLU A 165 -4.40 62.41 20.19
C GLU A 165 -4.67 63.93 20.27
N ARG A 166 -5.79 64.39 19.70
CA ARG A 166 -6.20 65.81 19.77
C ARG A 166 -6.64 66.26 21.15
N LEU A 167 -7.15 65.34 21.98
CA LEU A 167 -7.73 65.64 23.28
C LEU A 167 -6.72 65.62 24.42
N ASP A 168 -5.64 64.84 24.32
CA ASP A 168 -4.53 64.87 25.28
C ASP A 168 -3.18 64.81 24.55
N PRO A 169 -2.58 65.98 24.21
CA PRO A 169 -1.36 66.06 23.40
C PRO A 169 -0.10 65.51 24.10
N ARG A 170 -0.19 65.09 25.37
CA ARG A 170 0.89 64.41 26.10
C ARG A 170 1.08 62.94 25.67
N PHE A 171 0.16 62.39 24.88
CA PHE A 171 0.25 61.05 24.29
C PHE A 171 0.80 61.05 22.86
N GLN A 172 1.38 62.15 22.39
CA GLN A 172 2.30 62.06 21.25
C GLN A 172 3.41 61.10 21.67
N GLU A 173 3.45 59.90 21.08
CA GLU A 173 4.65 59.07 21.14
C GLU A 173 5.81 59.99 20.74
N PRO A 174 6.90 60.06 21.53
CA PRO A 174 8.13 60.63 21.03
C PRO A 174 8.35 59.97 19.68
N LYS A 175 8.44 60.76 18.60
CA LYS A 175 8.99 60.24 17.35
C LYS A 175 10.34 59.65 17.76
N GLU A 176 10.43 58.32 17.87
CA GLU A 176 11.71 57.67 18.07
C GLU A 176 12.60 58.23 16.97
N PRO A 177 13.79 58.78 17.29
CA PRO A 177 14.74 59.14 16.26
C PRO A 177 14.94 57.89 15.41
N GLU A 178 14.86 58.00 14.08
CA GLU A 178 15.17 56.89 13.19
C GLU A 178 16.46 56.22 13.67
N ASP A 179 16.31 55.04 14.30
CA ASP A 179 17.46 54.26 14.74
C ASP A 179 17.97 53.55 13.49
N ASP A 180 19.05 54.09 12.92
CA ASP A 180 19.86 53.53 11.81
C ASP A 180 20.09 52.01 11.97
N ARG A 181 20.00 51.46 13.18
CA ARG A 181 20.02 50.02 13.44
C ARG A 181 18.93 49.23 12.74
N THR A 182 17.71 49.76 12.64
CA THR A 182 16.58 49.05 12.02
C THR A 182 16.80 48.91 10.51
N GLU A 183 17.31 49.97 9.88
CA GLU A 183 17.70 49.95 8.46
C GLU A 183 18.92 49.04 8.23
N THR A 184 19.89 49.03 9.15
CA THR A 184 21.05 48.12 9.11
C THR A 184 20.64 46.65 9.23
N MET A 185 19.67 46.34 10.09
CA MET A 185 19.18 44.96 10.28
C MET A 185 18.36 44.46 9.08
N LEU A 186 17.58 45.35 8.44
CA LEU A 186 16.87 45.05 7.19
C LEU A 186 17.85 44.78 6.03
N LYS A 187 18.92 45.58 5.91
CA LYS A 187 19.99 45.34 4.92
C LYS A 187 20.68 43.99 5.12
N ILE A 188 20.92 43.56 6.35
CA ILE A 188 21.53 42.24 6.62
C ILE A 188 20.60 41.09 6.18
N TYR A 189 19.28 41.22 6.41
CA TYR A 189 18.31 40.24 5.95
C TYR A 189 18.22 40.18 4.43
N GLU A 190 18.21 41.33 3.75
CA GLU A 190 18.26 41.38 2.27
C GLU A 190 19.56 40.77 1.75
N ASP A 191 20.73 41.16 2.27
CA ASP A 191 22.03 40.62 1.86
C ASP A 191 22.14 39.09 2.02
N CYS A 192 21.59 38.55 3.12
CA CYS A 192 21.58 37.10 3.35
C CYS A 192 20.71 36.34 2.34
N THR A 193 19.59 36.93 1.91
CA THR A 193 18.69 36.32 0.91
C THR A 193 19.30 36.32 -0.50
N VAL A 194 20.07 37.34 -0.89
CA VAL A 194 20.73 37.39 -2.23
C VAL A 194 21.95 36.45 -2.32
N THR A 195 22.68 36.21 -1.22
CA THR A 195 23.76 35.21 -1.22
C THR A 195 23.26 33.77 -1.36
N ASN A 196 22.03 33.46 -0.91
CA ASN A 196 21.50 32.09 -0.96
C ASN A 196 20.87 31.73 -2.32
N GLU A 197 20.39 32.71 -3.07
CA GLU A 197 19.87 32.52 -4.44
C GLU A 197 20.99 32.34 -5.49
N SER A 198 22.21 32.77 -5.17
CA SER A 198 23.36 32.74 -6.10
C SER A 198 24.09 31.38 -6.15
N GLN A 199 23.72 30.39 -5.32
CA GLN A 199 24.41 29.10 -5.24
C GLN A 199 23.58 27.89 -5.70
N HIS A 200 22.30 28.06 -6.07
CA HIS A 200 21.44 26.92 -6.45
C HIS A 200 21.18 26.74 -7.96
N SER A 201 21.93 27.44 -8.82
CA SER A 201 21.88 27.25 -10.27
C SER A 201 23.18 26.62 -10.77
N LEU A 202 23.34 25.30 -10.64
CA LEU A 202 24.19 24.45 -11.48
C LEU A 202 24.12 22.98 -11.02
N GLN A 203 23.26 22.18 -11.67
CA GLN A 203 23.62 20.81 -12.06
C GLN A 203 22.83 20.39 -13.31
N PRO A 204 23.50 20.09 -14.44
CA PRO A 204 22.96 19.24 -15.49
C PRO A 204 23.25 17.76 -15.18
N GLY A 205 22.39 16.88 -15.69
CA GLY A 205 22.39 15.44 -15.39
C GLY A 205 23.36 14.56 -16.16
N PHE A 206 23.16 13.25 -15.93
CA PHE A 206 23.59 12.06 -16.69
C PHE A 206 25.09 11.90 -17.04
N THR A 207 25.77 10.89 -16.48
CA THR A 207 26.28 9.70 -17.21
C THR A 207 27.05 8.70 -16.31
N GLN A 208 26.62 7.44 -16.36
CA GLN A 208 27.38 6.18 -16.48
C GLN A 208 28.76 6.01 -15.79
N LYS A 209 28.84 5.04 -14.87
CA LYS A 209 29.74 3.87 -15.01
C LYS A 209 29.24 2.69 -14.17
#